data_AF-A0A8T6NB11-F1
#
_entry.id   AF-A0A8T6NB11-F1
#
_cell.length_a   1.000
_cell.length_b   1.000
_cell.length_c   1.000
_cell.angle_alpha   90.00
_cell.angle_beta   90.00
_cell.angle_gamma   90.00
#
_symmetry.space_group_name_H-M   'P 1'
#
loop_
_entity.id
_entity.type
_entity.pdbx_description
1 polymer ?
#
loop_
_entity_poly.entity_id
_entity_poly.type
_entity_poly.pdbx_seq_one_letter_code
_entity_poly.pdbx_strand_id
1 'polypeptide(L)'
;MEIKEGLTFDDVLLVPKYSNITTRSQTDLSTKLSKNISLNIPMISANMDTVTESAMAIALAREGGIGIIHRFLTVEEEVEEVLKVKRSASVMIENPYTISPDQSTQDAINYMHEKGVSGLLVVEDSKLAGILTHRDVMFEANSNKLVRDIMTKDVITAKPGINPIEAKEI
;
A
#
# COMPACT_ATOMS: atom_id res chain seq x y z
N MET A 1 -25.81 49.48 -5.14
CA MET A 1 -24.78 48.45 -4.97
C MET A 1 -25.50 47.23 -4.43
N GLU A 2 -25.63 46.18 -5.24
CA GLU A 2 -26.26 44.92 -4.79
C GLU A 2 -25.25 44.15 -3.96
N ILE A 3 -25.59 43.89 -2.69
CA ILE A 3 -24.80 43.04 -1.82
C ILE A 3 -25.19 41.60 -2.14
N LYS A 4 -24.20 40.76 -2.48
CA LYS A 4 -24.45 39.34 -2.71
C LYS A 4 -24.64 38.63 -1.38
N GLU A 5 -25.74 37.92 -1.24
CA GLU A 5 -25.96 36.99 -0.13
C GLU A 5 -25.12 35.72 -0.33
N GLY A 6 -24.57 35.19 0.76
CA GLY A 6 -23.86 33.91 0.81
C GLY A 6 -24.49 33.03 1.87
N LEU A 7 -24.62 31.73 1.58
CA LEU A 7 -25.19 30.73 2.47
C LEU A 7 -24.11 29.71 2.87
N THR A 8 -24.14 29.26 4.13
CA THR A 8 -23.35 28.13 4.64
C THR A 8 -24.21 26.87 4.80
N PHE A 9 -23.61 25.77 5.27
CA PHE A 9 -24.30 24.49 5.44
C PHE A 9 -25.49 24.57 6.41
N ASP A 10 -25.36 25.32 7.51
CA ASP A 10 -26.40 25.45 8.54
C ASP A 10 -27.58 26.34 8.13
N ASP A 11 -27.44 27.10 7.05
CA ASP A 11 -28.51 27.99 6.56
C ASP A 11 -29.57 27.25 5.73
N VAL A 12 -29.30 26.00 5.34
CA VAL A 12 -30.13 25.26 4.38
C VAL A 12 -30.39 23.82 4.82
N LEU A 13 -31.49 23.26 4.33
CA LEU A 13 -31.87 21.87 4.53
C LEU A 13 -32.24 21.22 3.18
N LEU A 14 -31.97 19.92 3.07
CA LEU A 14 -32.42 19.14 1.92
C LEU A 14 -33.90 18.79 2.09
N VAL A 15 -34.74 19.24 1.17
CA VAL A 15 -36.17 18.89 1.14
C VAL A 15 -36.33 17.44 0.65
N PRO A 16 -36.90 16.53 1.45
CA PRO A 16 -37.11 15.14 1.03
C PRO A 16 -38.01 15.05 -0.21
N LYS A 17 -37.67 14.14 -1.13
CA LYS A 17 -38.47 13.80 -2.30
C LYS A 17 -38.72 12.29 -2.36
N TYR A 18 -39.75 11.89 -3.09
CA TYR A 18 -40.02 10.49 -3.34
C TYR A 18 -38.80 9.79 -3.98
N SER A 19 -38.48 8.59 -3.50
CA SER A 19 -37.41 7.75 -4.01
C SER A 19 -37.92 6.33 -4.20
N ASN A 20 -37.50 5.69 -5.28
CA ASN A 20 -37.76 4.28 -5.59
C ASN A 20 -36.64 3.34 -5.09
N ILE A 21 -35.64 3.88 -4.40
CA ILE A 21 -34.54 3.10 -3.80
C ILE A 21 -35.11 2.28 -2.65
N THR A 22 -35.04 0.95 -2.76
CA THR A 22 -35.59 0.03 -1.77
C THR A 22 -34.56 -0.43 -0.74
N THR A 23 -33.27 -0.41 -1.08
CA THR A 23 -32.18 -0.81 -0.18
C THR A 23 -31.02 0.20 -0.25
N ARG A 24 -30.28 0.33 0.86
CA ARG A 24 -29.10 1.22 0.93
C ARG A 24 -28.03 0.86 -0.11
N SER A 25 -27.93 -0.42 -0.49
CA SER A 25 -26.97 -0.94 -1.45
C SER A 25 -27.23 -0.52 -2.91
N GLN A 26 -28.40 0.03 -3.22
CA GLN A 26 -28.72 0.52 -4.58
C GLN A 26 -28.16 1.93 -4.84
N THR A 27 -27.76 2.65 -3.80
CA THR A 27 -27.18 3.99 -3.95
C THR A 27 -25.71 3.87 -4.36
N ASP A 28 -25.36 4.46 -5.51
CA ASP A 28 -23.97 4.59 -5.94
C ASP A 28 -23.36 5.87 -5.35
N LEU A 29 -22.22 5.71 -4.69
CA LEU A 29 -21.43 6.80 -4.11
C LEU A 29 -20.19 7.14 -4.96
N SER A 30 -20.02 6.47 -6.10
CA SER A 30 -18.90 6.70 -6.98
C SER A 30 -18.86 8.15 -7.48
N THR A 31 -17.65 8.70 -7.56
CA THR A 31 -17.46 10.09 -7.99
C THR A 31 -16.14 10.26 -8.72
N LYS A 32 -15.96 11.40 -9.41
CA LYS A 32 -14.72 11.75 -10.09
C LYS A 32 -14.00 12.85 -9.32
N LEU A 33 -12.79 12.55 -8.85
CA LEU A 33 -11.90 13.56 -8.29
C LEU A 33 -11.27 14.42 -9.40
N SER A 34 -10.90 13.79 -10.52
CA SER A 34 -10.32 14.46 -11.68
C SER A 34 -10.82 13.84 -12.98
N LYS A 35 -10.36 14.35 -14.12
CA LYS A 35 -10.70 13.80 -15.44
C LYS A 35 -10.40 12.29 -15.54
N ASN A 36 -9.35 11.84 -14.86
CA ASN A 36 -8.80 10.48 -14.99
C ASN A 36 -8.86 9.66 -13.69
N ILE A 37 -9.32 10.25 -12.58
CA ILE A 37 -9.35 9.58 -11.26
C ILE A 37 -10.79 9.51 -10.78
N SER A 38 -11.28 8.27 -10.64
CA SER A 38 -12.58 7.96 -10.05
C SER A 38 -12.39 7.34 -8.66
N LEU A 39 -13.30 7.63 -7.75
CA LEU A 39 -13.35 7.11 -6.38
C LEU A 39 -14.65 6.32 -6.20
N ASN A 40 -14.63 5.32 -5.33
CA ASN A 40 -15.83 4.54 -4.99
C ASN A 40 -16.69 5.24 -3.95
N ILE A 41 -16.08 6.11 -3.14
CA ILE A 41 -16.76 7.00 -2.19
C ILE A 41 -16.24 8.44 -2.34
N PRO A 42 -17.06 9.47 -2.07
CA PRO A 42 -16.67 10.88 -2.24
C PRO A 42 -15.89 11.40 -1.02
N MET A 43 -14.87 10.66 -0.59
CA MET A 43 -14.05 11.01 0.58
C MET A 43 -12.59 11.21 0.20
N ILE A 44 -12.05 12.35 0.64
CA ILE A 44 -10.65 12.74 0.50
C ILE A 44 -10.13 13.18 1.87
N SER A 45 -8.95 12.74 2.27
CA SER A 45 -8.33 13.22 3.51
C SER A 45 -7.58 14.54 3.26
N ALA A 46 -7.57 15.41 4.26
CA ALA A 46 -6.85 16.67 4.20
C ALA A 46 -5.34 16.44 4.18
N ASN A 47 -4.61 17.26 3.42
CA ASN A 47 -3.15 17.20 3.27
C ASN A 47 -2.41 17.85 4.44
N MET A 48 -2.74 17.42 5.66
CA MET A 48 -2.19 17.92 6.92
C MET A 48 -1.31 16.86 7.59
N ASP A 49 -0.23 17.29 8.23
CA ASP A 49 0.71 16.46 9.01
C ASP A 49 0.01 15.62 10.08
N THR A 50 -0.96 16.23 10.76
CA THR A 50 -1.77 15.61 11.81
C THR A 50 -2.87 14.69 11.28
N VAL A 51 -3.05 14.58 9.95
CA VAL A 51 -4.16 13.85 9.35
C VAL A 51 -3.69 12.75 8.42
N THR A 52 -2.80 13.04 7.46
CA THR A 52 -2.54 12.14 6.34
C THR A 52 -1.06 11.88 6.09
N GLU A 53 -0.59 10.76 6.64
CA GLU A 53 0.61 10.03 6.21
C GLU A 53 0.19 8.70 5.54
N SER A 54 1.15 7.82 5.22
CA SER A 54 0.90 6.55 4.53
C SER A 54 -0.17 5.70 5.19
N ALA A 55 -0.21 5.62 6.52
CA ALA A 55 -1.20 4.82 7.24
C ALA A 55 -2.64 5.24 6.93
N MET A 56 -2.93 6.54 6.97
CA MET A 56 -4.26 7.07 6.67
C MET A 56 -4.59 6.97 5.18
N ALA A 57 -3.61 7.24 4.31
CA ALA A 57 -3.80 7.13 2.87
C ALA A 57 -4.12 5.68 2.44
N ILE A 58 -3.45 4.68 3.03
CA ILE A 58 -3.72 3.26 2.81
C ILE A 58 -5.13 2.90 3.31
N ALA A 59 -5.49 3.31 4.53
CA ALA A 59 -6.79 3.01 5.11
C ALA A 59 -7.93 3.58 4.26
N LEU A 60 -7.84 4.86 3.88
CA LEU A 60 -8.88 5.50 3.09
C LEU A 60 -8.98 4.93 1.67
N ALA A 61 -7.85 4.57 1.05
CA ALA A 61 -7.85 3.93 -0.26
C ALA A 61 -8.52 2.55 -0.23
N ARG A 62 -8.38 1.78 0.87
CA ARG A 62 -9.07 0.49 1.06
C ARG A 62 -10.59 0.64 1.18
N GLU A 63 -11.05 1.73 1.79
CA GLU A 63 -12.47 2.09 1.85
C GLU A 63 -13.00 2.69 0.52
N GLY A 64 -12.11 2.91 -0.46
CA GLY A 64 -12.46 3.41 -1.79
C GLY A 64 -12.40 4.93 -1.97
N GLY A 65 -11.84 5.64 -1.00
CA GLY A 65 -11.51 7.07 -1.08
C GLY A 65 -10.06 7.30 -1.52
N ILE A 66 -9.51 8.47 -1.19
CA ILE A 66 -8.11 8.82 -1.50
C ILE A 66 -7.49 9.70 -0.42
N GLY A 67 -6.25 9.37 -0.02
CA GLY A 67 -5.47 10.22 0.88
C GLY A 67 -4.46 11.10 0.13
N ILE A 68 -4.29 12.34 0.59
CA ILE A 68 -3.27 13.26 0.09
C ILE A 68 -2.20 13.45 1.16
N ILE A 69 -0.98 12.99 0.89
CA ILE A 69 0.17 13.16 1.80
C ILE A 69 0.48 14.66 1.94
N HIS A 70 0.77 15.09 3.16
CA HIS A 70 1.14 16.48 3.46
C HIS A 70 2.57 16.80 3.00
N ARG A 71 2.92 18.10 2.96
CA ARG A 71 4.22 18.59 2.45
C ARG A 71 5.18 19.06 3.54
N PHE A 72 4.92 18.73 4.81
CA PHE A 72 5.81 19.03 5.94
C PHE A 72 6.85 17.90 6.14
N LEU A 73 7.37 17.38 5.04
CA LEU A 73 8.37 16.34 4.94
C LEU A 73 9.48 16.81 4.01
N THR A 74 10.67 16.25 4.13
CA THR A 74 11.66 16.32 3.05
C THR A 74 11.13 15.59 1.82
N VAL A 75 11.73 15.86 0.66
CA VAL A 75 11.31 15.20 -0.60
C VAL A 75 11.53 13.69 -0.50
N GLU A 76 12.61 13.27 0.15
CA GLU A 76 12.96 11.88 0.38
C GLU A 76 11.92 11.17 1.26
N GLU A 77 11.51 11.80 2.36
CA GLU A 77 10.49 11.28 3.27
C GLU A 77 9.11 11.21 2.59
N GLU A 78 8.70 12.24 1.85
CA GLU A 78 7.43 12.23 1.11
C GLU A 78 7.38 11.10 0.08
N VAL A 79 8.49 10.88 -0.64
CA VAL A 79 8.64 9.76 -1.57
C VAL A 79 8.52 8.42 -0.85
N GLU A 80 9.11 8.28 0.34
CA GLU A 80 9.01 7.06 1.14
C GLU A 80 7.56 6.77 1.56
N GLU A 81 6.82 7.78 2.02
CA GLU A 81 5.40 7.67 2.36
C GLU A 81 4.55 7.24 1.16
N VAL A 82 4.79 7.84 -0.01
CA VAL A 82 4.11 7.44 -1.26
C VAL A 82 4.45 5.99 -1.62
N LEU A 83 5.72 5.57 -1.52
CA LEU A 83 6.14 4.20 -1.80
C LEU A 83 5.47 3.20 -0.87
N LYS A 84 5.33 3.51 0.43
CA LYS A 84 4.58 2.68 1.40
C LYS A 84 3.14 2.47 0.94
N VAL A 85 2.45 3.54 0.52
CA VAL A 85 1.06 3.47 0.01
C VAL A 85 0.97 2.61 -1.25
N LYS A 86 1.86 2.81 -2.23
CA LYS A 86 1.80 2.07 -3.51
C LYS A 86 2.10 0.58 -3.33
N ARG A 87 2.96 0.21 -2.37
CA ARG A 87 3.32 -1.18 -2.09
C ARG A 87 2.26 -1.94 -1.27
N SER A 88 1.41 -1.26 -0.49
CA SER A 88 0.49 -1.91 0.48
C SER A 88 -0.57 -2.84 -0.12
N ALA A 89 -0.83 -2.76 -1.43
CA ALA A 89 -1.84 -3.57 -2.13
C ALA A 89 -1.37 -4.02 -3.53
N SER A 90 -0.06 -4.01 -3.78
CA SER A 90 0.47 -4.46 -5.06
C SER A 90 0.45 -6.00 -5.14
N VAL A 91 -0.42 -6.54 -6.00
CA VAL A 91 -0.51 -7.99 -6.28
C VAL A 91 0.76 -8.50 -6.96
N MET A 92 1.41 -7.65 -7.76
CA MET A 92 2.70 -7.92 -8.38
C MET A 92 3.68 -6.81 -7.96
N ILE A 93 4.83 -7.19 -7.42
CA ILE A 93 5.85 -6.27 -6.93
C ILE A 93 6.95 -6.15 -7.97
N GLU A 94 7.07 -5.00 -8.63
CA GLU A 94 8.09 -4.78 -9.67
C GLU A 94 9.52 -4.71 -9.10
N ASN A 95 9.68 -4.09 -7.93
CA ASN A 95 10.96 -3.91 -7.25
C ASN A 95 10.92 -4.56 -5.85
N PRO A 96 11.00 -5.90 -5.80
CA PRO A 96 11.00 -6.64 -4.53
C PRO A 96 12.24 -6.28 -3.71
N TYR A 97 12.11 -6.35 -2.39
CA TYR A 97 13.25 -6.16 -1.51
C TYR A 97 14.15 -7.40 -1.57
N THR A 98 15.44 -7.15 -1.83
CA THR A 98 16.44 -8.20 -2.02
C THR A 98 17.50 -8.13 -0.93
N ILE A 99 18.11 -9.28 -0.62
CA ILE A 99 19.23 -9.40 0.32
C ILE A 99 20.32 -10.28 -0.27
N SER A 100 21.58 -10.05 0.10
CA SER A 100 22.70 -10.89 -0.30
C SER A 100 22.74 -12.18 0.53
N PRO A 101 23.14 -13.34 -0.05
CA PRO A 101 23.34 -14.59 0.68
C PRO A 101 24.40 -14.51 1.79
N ASP A 102 25.33 -13.55 1.69
CA ASP A 102 26.46 -13.36 2.62
C ASP A 102 26.12 -12.42 3.79
N GLN A 103 24.91 -11.87 3.84
CA GLN A 103 24.46 -11.05 4.97
C GLN A 103 24.02 -11.92 6.14
N SER A 104 24.01 -11.32 7.34
CA SER A 104 23.56 -12.01 8.54
C SER A 104 22.03 -12.12 8.57
N THR A 105 21.52 -13.13 9.27
CA THR A 105 20.09 -13.23 9.56
C THR A 105 19.57 -12.03 10.34
N GLN A 106 20.39 -11.42 11.20
CA GLN A 106 19.99 -10.23 11.94
C GLN A 106 19.75 -9.03 11.03
N ASP A 107 20.60 -8.81 10.03
CA ASP A 107 20.41 -7.75 9.03
C ASP A 107 19.12 -7.98 8.26
N ALA A 108 18.82 -9.24 7.90
CA ALA A 108 17.58 -9.62 7.25
C ALA A 108 16.35 -9.30 8.10
N ILE A 109 16.38 -9.63 9.39
CA ILE A 109 15.29 -9.35 10.35
C ILE A 109 15.07 -7.84 10.50
N ASN A 110 16.15 -7.09 10.69
CA ASN A 110 16.08 -5.63 10.81
C ASN A 110 15.49 -5.01 9.53
N TYR A 111 15.93 -5.47 8.36
CA TYR A 111 15.44 -4.97 7.08
C TYR A 111 13.97 -5.33 6.84
N MET A 112 13.55 -6.55 7.19
CA MET A 112 12.14 -6.95 7.16
C MET A 112 11.27 -6.06 8.06
N HIS A 113 11.74 -5.78 9.28
CA HIS A 113 11.04 -4.93 10.24
C HIS A 113 10.95 -3.47 9.77
N GLU A 114 12.06 -2.91 9.30
CA GLU A 114 12.13 -1.54 8.77
C GLU A 114 11.19 -1.36 7.57
N LYS A 115 11.16 -2.33 6.65
CA LYS A 115 10.33 -2.25 5.44
C LYS A 115 8.90 -2.79 5.62
N GLY A 116 8.58 -3.35 6.79
CA GLY A 116 7.27 -3.92 7.10
C GLY A 116 6.90 -5.11 6.19
N VAL A 117 7.88 -5.91 5.78
CA VAL A 117 7.68 -7.08 4.90
C VAL A 117 8.01 -8.38 5.61
N SER A 118 7.31 -9.45 5.25
CA SER A 118 7.48 -10.78 5.84
C SER A 118 8.46 -11.69 5.09
N GLY A 119 9.05 -11.22 3.99
CA GLY A 119 10.01 -11.99 3.22
C GLY A 119 10.86 -11.13 2.29
N LEU A 120 12.03 -11.67 1.96
CA LEU A 120 13.05 -11.06 1.13
C LEU A 120 13.48 -12.04 0.04
N LEU A 121 13.74 -11.54 -1.16
CA LEU A 121 14.36 -12.34 -2.21
C LEU A 121 15.87 -12.37 -1.99
N VAL A 122 16.48 -13.55 -2.04
CA VAL A 122 17.93 -13.67 -1.93
C VAL A 122 18.53 -13.64 -3.32
N VAL A 123 19.42 -12.68 -3.59
CA VAL A 123 20.01 -12.46 -4.91
C VAL A 123 21.53 -12.54 -4.81
N GLU A 124 22.13 -13.35 -5.66
CA GLU A 124 23.58 -13.52 -5.82
C GLU A 124 23.92 -13.27 -7.29
N ASP A 125 24.88 -12.39 -7.58
CA ASP A 125 25.30 -12.07 -8.96
C ASP A 125 24.15 -11.75 -9.94
N SER A 126 23.16 -10.99 -9.47
CA SER A 126 21.93 -10.66 -10.24
C SER A 126 21.04 -11.85 -10.60
N LYS A 127 21.23 -13.01 -9.95
CA LYS A 127 20.37 -14.19 -10.07
C LYS A 127 19.64 -14.46 -8.76
N LEU A 128 18.40 -14.93 -8.88
CA LEU A 128 17.63 -15.39 -7.73
C LEU A 128 18.28 -16.66 -7.16
N ALA A 129 18.81 -16.56 -5.95
CA ALA A 129 19.42 -17.67 -5.23
C ALA A 129 18.42 -18.38 -4.29
N GLY A 130 17.37 -17.68 -3.86
CA GLY A 130 16.33 -18.23 -3.00
C GLY A 130 15.36 -17.19 -2.44
N ILE A 131 14.56 -17.61 -1.47
CA ILE A 131 13.67 -16.75 -0.69
C ILE A 131 13.92 -16.95 0.81
N LEU A 132 13.88 -15.86 1.57
CA LEU A 132 13.91 -15.88 3.02
C LEU A 132 12.59 -15.32 3.53
N THR A 133 11.90 -16.06 4.40
CA THR A 133 10.62 -15.65 4.97
C THR A 133 10.71 -15.52 6.49
N HIS A 134 9.75 -14.81 7.08
CA HIS A 134 9.64 -14.67 8.53
C HIS A 134 9.59 -16.03 9.25
N ARG A 135 9.01 -17.06 8.62
CA ARG A 135 8.96 -18.42 9.17
C ARG A 135 10.35 -19.04 9.29
N ASP A 136 11.24 -18.76 8.34
CA ASP A 136 12.59 -19.33 8.30
C ASP A 136 13.47 -18.74 9.41
N VAL A 137 13.26 -17.46 9.77
CA VAL A 137 13.98 -16.78 10.84
C VAL A 137 13.35 -16.94 12.23
N MET A 138 12.07 -17.32 12.33
CA MET A 138 11.33 -17.40 13.60
C MET A 138 11.91 -18.43 14.59
N PHE A 139 12.54 -19.49 14.08
CA PHE A 139 13.02 -20.62 14.89
C PHE A 139 14.55 -20.59 15.12
N GLU A 140 15.24 -19.58 14.60
CA GLU A 140 16.69 -19.47 14.68
C GLU A 140 17.07 -18.49 15.80
N ALA A 141 17.29 -19.03 17.00
CA ALA A 141 17.70 -18.26 18.18
C ALA A 141 19.11 -17.63 18.06
N ASN A 142 19.88 -17.98 17.02
CA ASN A 142 21.24 -17.53 16.79
C ASN A 142 21.31 -16.49 15.67
N SER A 143 21.56 -15.23 16.03
CA SER A 143 21.64 -14.05 15.16
C SER A 143 22.90 -13.97 14.27
N ASN A 144 23.77 -15.00 14.28
CA ASN A 144 25.06 -14.99 13.59
C ASN A 144 25.15 -15.93 12.37
N LYS A 145 24.05 -16.58 11.98
CA LYS A 145 24.01 -17.38 10.75
C LYS A 145 23.92 -16.49 9.51
N LEU A 146 24.37 -17.00 8.38
CA LEU A 146 24.25 -16.31 7.09
C LEU A 146 22.90 -16.65 6.44
N VAL A 147 22.39 -15.74 5.63
CA VAL A 147 21.13 -15.93 4.90
C VAL A 147 21.17 -17.20 4.05
N ARG A 148 22.30 -17.51 3.40
CA ARG A 148 22.46 -18.71 2.55
C ARG A 148 22.22 -20.05 3.23
N ASP A 149 22.37 -20.10 4.56
CA ASP A 149 22.27 -21.32 5.35
C ASP A 149 20.82 -21.66 5.71
N ILE A 150 19.93 -20.66 5.68
CA ILE A 150 18.54 -20.76 6.15
C ILE A 150 17.53 -20.53 5.01
N MET A 151 17.93 -19.80 3.96
CA MET A 151 17.04 -19.52 2.83
C MET A 151 16.53 -20.78 2.14
N THR A 152 15.31 -20.69 1.60
CA THR A 152 14.76 -21.73 0.73
C THR A 152 15.33 -21.55 -0.69
N LYS A 153 16.06 -22.56 -1.17
CA LYS A 153 16.70 -22.57 -2.50
C LYS A 153 15.81 -23.10 -3.61
N ASP A 154 14.92 -24.04 -3.28
CA ASP A 154 13.99 -24.63 -4.25
C ASP A 154 12.74 -23.76 -4.35
N VAL A 155 12.81 -22.76 -5.22
CA VAL A 155 11.75 -21.76 -5.41
C VAL A 155 10.96 -22.06 -6.66
N ILE A 156 9.63 -22.08 -6.53
CA ILE A 156 8.73 -22.12 -7.67
C ILE A 156 8.74 -20.73 -8.31
N THR A 157 9.02 -20.67 -9.61
CA THR A 157 9.12 -19.40 -10.36
C THR A 157 8.20 -19.42 -11.57
N ALA A 158 7.73 -18.23 -11.97
CA ALA A 158 6.94 -18.01 -13.16
C ALA A 158 7.73 -17.16 -14.18
N LYS A 159 7.36 -17.27 -15.46
CA LYS A 159 7.98 -16.45 -16.53
C LYS A 159 7.52 -15.00 -16.44
N PRO A 160 8.35 -14.03 -16.86
CA PRO A 160 7.93 -12.63 -16.96
C PRO A 160 6.68 -12.47 -17.83
N GLY A 161 5.75 -11.61 -17.41
CA GLY A 161 4.50 -11.34 -18.13
C GLY A 161 3.33 -12.28 -17.81
N ILE A 162 3.44 -13.14 -16.79
CA ILE A 162 2.33 -13.96 -16.32
C ILE A 162 1.16 -13.08 -15.80
N ASN A 163 -0.07 -13.49 -16.10
CA ASN A 163 -1.26 -12.81 -15.60
C ASN A 163 -1.41 -13.06 -14.08
N PRO A 164 -1.78 -12.06 -13.25
CA PRO A 164 -2.08 -12.27 -11.83
C PRO A 164 -3.04 -13.43 -11.51
N ILE A 165 -3.99 -13.73 -12.40
CA ILE A 165 -4.93 -14.85 -12.23
C ILE A 165 -4.20 -16.19 -12.37
N GLU A 166 -3.39 -16.35 -13.42
CA GLU A 166 -2.58 -17.56 -13.65
C GLU A 166 -1.51 -17.73 -12.57
N ALA A 167 -0.90 -16.63 -12.12
CA ALA A 167 0.09 -16.65 -11.04
C ALA A 167 -0.49 -17.13 -9.70
N LYS A 168 -1.81 -17.02 -9.49
CA LYS A 168 -2.49 -17.52 -8.29
C LYS A 168 -2.68 -19.04 -8.29
N GLU A 169 -2.61 -19.68 -9.45
CA GLU A 169 -2.82 -21.13 -9.62
C GLU A 169 -1.54 -21.97 -9.49
N ILE A 170 -0.37 -21.29 -9.42
CA ILE A 170 0.95 -21.89 -9.21
C ILE A 170 1.25 -21.97 -7.71
#